data_AF-A0A4S8KTA8-F1
#
_entry.id   AF-A0A4S8KTA8-F1
#
_cell.length_a   1.000
_cell.length_b   1.000
_cell.length_c   1.000
_cell.angle_alpha   90.00
_cell.angle_beta   90.00
_cell.angle_gamma   90.00
#
_symmetry.space_group_name_H-M   'P 1'
#
loop_
_entity.id
_entity.type
_entity.pdbx_description
1 polymer ?
#
loop_
_entity_poly.entity_id
_entity_poly.type
_entity_poly.pdbx_seq_one_letter_code
_entity_poly.pdbx_strand_id
1 'polypeptide(L)'
;MPRNVYLFIAPVTLNRCPESGSTEVRWLTNGRDHYFWSFDPSGSMPLSRRVCNILGLPRYRTSISSRTYNLFDYQYEAAKYLQEIQGFDPLTQDYARARGLPLLEMFSPLEHSLPNGMCNTLFDRGQNY
;
A
#
# COMPACT_ATOMS: atom_id res chain seq x y z
N MET A 1 -35.51 3.33 -22.82
CA MET A 1 -34.76 3.93 -21.69
C MET A 1 -33.32 3.49 -21.76
N PRO A 2 -32.33 4.39 -21.55
CA PRO A 2 -30.93 3.99 -21.46
C PRO A 2 -30.75 3.06 -20.24
N ARG A 3 -30.03 1.95 -20.41
CA ARG A 3 -29.64 1.06 -19.31
C ARG A 3 -28.19 1.35 -18.95
N ASN A 4 -27.92 1.51 -17.66
CA ASN A 4 -26.55 1.67 -17.17
C ASN A 4 -25.77 0.37 -17.38
N VAL A 5 -24.49 0.51 -17.70
CA VAL A 5 -23.53 -0.59 -17.79
C VAL A 5 -22.42 -0.31 -16.80
N TYR A 6 -22.06 -1.33 -16.03
CA TYR A 6 -21.10 -1.24 -14.94
C TYR A 6 -19.86 -2.08 -15.26
N LEU A 7 -18.68 -1.54 -14.94
CA LEU A 7 -17.41 -2.25 -15.02
C LEU A 7 -17.04 -2.79 -13.64
N PHE A 8 -16.82 -4.09 -13.55
CA PHE A 8 -16.33 -4.76 -12.35
C PHE A 8 -14.89 -5.19 -12.58
N ILE A 9 -14.02 -4.87 -11.63
CA ILE A 9 -12.60 -5.22 -11.67
C ILE A 9 -12.34 -6.21 -10.53
N ALA A 10 -11.61 -7.28 -10.82
CA ALA A 10 -11.23 -8.28 -9.82
C ALA A 10 -10.44 -7.61 -8.68
N PRO A 11 -10.65 -8.02 -7.42
CA PRO A 11 -9.86 -7.48 -6.33
C PRO A 11 -8.39 -7.95 -6.42
N VAL A 12 -7.50 -7.20 -5.80
CA VAL A 12 -6.08 -7.54 -5.68
C VAL A 12 -5.79 -7.98 -4.27
N THR A 13 -5.05 -9.08 -4.12
CA THR A 13 -4.58 -9.56 -2.81
C THR A 13 -3.09 -9.30 -2.65
N LEU A 14 -2.70 -8.93 -1.44
CA LEU A 14 -1.31 -8.73 -1.02
C LEU A 14 -0.94 -9.86 -0.06
N ASN A 15 0.13 -10.60 -0.37
CA ASN A 15 0.67 -11.61 0.50
C ASN A 15 2.11 -11.24 0.86
N ARG A 16 2.34 -10.84 2.11
CA ARG A 16 3.64 -10.40 2.58
C ARG A 16 4.37 -11.59 3.20
N CYS A 17 5.59 -11.85 2.75
CA CYS A 17 6.49 -12.84 3.34
C CYS A 17 7.36 -12.13 4.38
N PRO A 18 7.15 -12.38 5.69
CA PRO A 18 7.92 -11.72 6.74
C PRO A 18 9.43 -11.99 6.63
N GLU A 19 9.81 -13.20 6.24
CA GLU A 19 11.20 -13.66 6.22
C GLU A 19 12.04 -12.99 5.14
N SER A 20 11.44 -12.73 3.97
CA SER A 20 12.13 -12.07 2.84
C SER A 20 11.84 -10.58 2.76
N GLY A 21 10.87 -10.07 3.53
CA GLY A 21 10.33 -8.73 3.39
C GLY A 21 9.60 -8.47 2.06
N SER A 22 9.49 -9.48 1.19
CA SER A 22 8.82 -9.35 -0.11
C SER A 22 7.30 -9.36 0.03
N THR A 23 6.62 -8.71 -0.92
CA THR A 23 5.15 -8.75 -1.03
C THR A 23 4.78 -9.25 -2.40
N GLU A 24 4.12 -10.41 -2.45
CA GLU A 24 3.48 -10.93 -3.65
C GLU A 24 2.15 -10.20 -3.86
N VAL A 25 1.90 -9.78 -5.10
CA VAL A 25 0.68 -9.08 -5.49
C VAL A 25 0.01 -9.82 -6.63
N ARG A 26 -1.24 -10.24 -6.45
CA ARG A 26 -1.98 -11.03 -7.44
C ARG A 26 -3.44 -10.60 -7.55
N TRP A 27 -4.00 -10.74 -8.75
CA TRP A 27 -5.44 -10.61 -8.97
C TRP A 27 -6.17 -11.82 -8.42
N LEU A 28 -7.27 -11.60 -7.70
CA LEU A 28 -8.16 -12.65 -7.25
C LEU A 28 -9.22 -12.92 -8.32
N THR A 29 -8.83 -13.65 -9.36
CA THR A 29 -9.73 -13.90 -10.50
C THR A 29 -10.56 -15.16 -10.38
N ASN A 30 -10.23 -16.09 -9.48
CA ASN A 30 -10.88 -17.41 -9.37
C ASN A 30 -11.07 -18.09 -10.74
N GLY A 31 -10.09 -17.93 -11.65
CA GLY A 31 -10.13 -18.47 -13.02
C GLY A 31 -10.88 -17.63 -14.06
N ARG A 32 -11.29 -16.40 -13.72
CA ARG A 32 -12.00 -15.47 -14.63
C ARG A 32 -11.08 -14.39 -15.22
N ASP A 33 -11.64 -13.61 -16.15
CA ASP A 33 -11.01 -12.37 -16.62
C ASP A 33 -10.82 -11.38 -15.46
N HIS A 34 -9.79 -10.53 -15.52
CA HIS A 34 -9.48 -9.53 -14.49
C HIS A 34 -10.54 -8.42 -14.37
N TYR A 35 -11.42 -8.30 -15.35
CA TYR A 35 -12.57 -7.41 -15.30
C TYR A 35 -13.71 -7.98 -16.16
N PHE A 36 -14.93 -7.51 -15.92
CA PHE A 36 -16.08 -7.80 -16.77
C PHE A 36 -17.09 -6.66 -16.72
N TRP A 37 -17.96 -6.63 -17.73
CA TRP A 37 -19.08 -5.69 -17.80
C TRP A 37 -20.36 -6.36 -17.31
N SER A 38 -21.28 -5.61 -16.70
CA SER A 38 -22.58 -6.11 -16.23
C SER A 38 -23.65 -5.02 -16.37
N PHE A 39 -24.88 -5.42 -16.69
CA PHE A 39 -26.05 -4.54 -16.54
C PHE A 39 -26.58 -4.54 -15.10
N ASP A 40 -26.31 -5.61 -14.34
CA ASP A 40 -26.67 -5.73 -12.94
C ASP A 40 -25.68 -4.92 -12.08
N PRO A 41 -26.16 -3.94 -11.28
CA PRO A 41 -25.34 -3.14 -10.38
C PRO A 41 -24.57 -3.95 -9.33
N SER A 42 -24.95 -5.21 -9.07
CA SER A 42 -24.20 -6.09 -8.17
C SER A 42 -23.06 -6.84 -8.84
N GLY A 43 -23.04 -6.89 -10.18
CA GLY A 43 -22.05 -7.64 -10.96
C GLY A 43 -22.27 -9.15 -10.97
N SER A 44 -23.42 -9.63 -10.48
CA SER A 44 -23.71 -11.07 -10.42
C SER A 44 -23.91 -11.71 -11.79
N MET A 45 -24.20 -10.90 -12.82
CA MET A 45 -24.43 -11.35 -14.20
C MET A 45 -23.44 -10.73 -15.19
N PRO A 46 -22.25 -11.33 -15.38
CA PRO A 46 -21.28 -10.87 -16.36
C PRO A 46 -21.82 -10.95 -17.80
N LEU A 47 -21.57 -9.91 -18.58
CA LEU A 47 -21.84 -9.90 -20.01
C LEU A 47 -20.83 -10.77 -20.75
N SER A 48 -21.34 -11.51 -21.74
CA SER A 48 -20.46 -12.23 -22.66
C SER A 48 -19.66 -11.28 -23.53
N ARG A 49 -18.48 -11.70 -23.98
CA ARG A 49 -17.63 -10.92 -24.90
C ARG A 49 -18.38 -10.52 -26.18
N ARG A 50 -19.28 -11.36 -26.68
CA ARG A 50 -20.09 -11.06 -27.87
C ARG A 50 -21.02 -9.88 -27.62
N VAL A 51 -21.70 -9.84 -26.47
CA VAL A 51 -22.59 -8.74 -26.10
C VAL A 51 -21.78 -7.45 -25.92
N CYS A 52 -20.62 -7.52 -25.25
CA CYS A 52 -19.72 -6.36 -25.12
C CYS A 52 -19.31 -5.79 -26.48
N ASN A 53 -18.98 -6.65 -27.46
CA ASN A 53 -18.59 -6.20 -28.80
C ASN A 53 -19.77 -5.55 -29.55
N ILE A 54 -20.97 -6.12 -29.48
CA ILE A 54 -22.18 -5.55 -30.13
C ILE A 54 -22.51 -4.17 -29.54
N LEU A 55 -22.32 -4.01 -28.23
CA LEU A 55 -22.54 -2.75 -27.52
C LEU A 55 -21.38 -1.75 -27.68
N GLY A 56 -20.29 -2.14 -28.34
CA GLY A 56 -19.10 -1.29 -28.49
C GLY A 56 -18.38 -1.00 -27.18
N LEU A 57 -18.49 -1.87 -26.17
CA LEU A 57 -17.84 -1.67 -24.88
C LEU A 57 -16.32 -1.82 -25.00
N PRO A 58 -15.53 -0.97 -24.33
CA PRO A 58 -14.08 -1.02 -24.44
C PRO A 58 -13.49 -2.28 -23.81
N ARG A 59 -12.35 -2.70 -24.36
CA ARG A 59 -11.51 -3.78 -23.84
C ARG A 59 -10.27 -3.18 -23.20
N TYR A 60 -10.09 -3.46 -21.91
CA TYR A 60 -8.94 -3.03 -21.15
C TYR A 60 -7.88 -4.13 -21.06
N ARG A 61 -6.64 -3.69 -20.85
CA ARG A 61 -5.53 -4.51 -20.37
C ARG A 61 -5.32 -4.16 -18.91
N THR A 62 -5.30 -5.16 -18.04
CA THR A 62 -5.06 -4.96 -16.60
C THR A 62 -3.59 -5.14 -16.28
N SER A 63 -3.05 -4.24 -15.46
CA SER A 63 -1.68 -4.32 -14.96
C SER A 63 -1.66 -3.93 -13.48
N ILE A 64 -0.83 -4.61 -12.71
CA ILE A 64 -0.49 -4.22 -11.35
C ILE A 64 0.93 -3.67 -11.41
N SER A 65 1.13 -2.47 -10.89
CA SER A 65 2.44 -1.85 -10.78
C SER A 65 2.65 -1.36 -9.36
N SER A 66 3.80 -1.66 -8.77
CA SER A 66 4.23 -0.98 -7.56
C SER A 66 4.66 0.43 -7.93
N ARG A 67 4.13 1.43 -7.24
CA ARG A 67 4.64 2.79 -7.30
C ARG A 67 5.59 2.97 -6.11
N THR A 68 6.86 2.72 -6.33
CA THR A 68 7.89 3.07 -5.35
C THR A 68 8.04 4.58 -5.34
N TYR A 69 7.64 5.22 -4.25
CA TYR A 69 8.09 6.57 -3.96
C TYR A 69 9.51 6.43 -3.46
N ASN A 70 10.47 6.71 -4.34
CA ASN A 70 11.85 6.87 -3.91
C ASN A 70 11.89 8.17 -3.10
N LEU A 71 11.70 8.06 -1.79
CA LEU A 71 12.01 9.13 -0.86
C LEU A 71 13.53 9.23 -0.85
N PHE A 72 14.04 10.25 -1.50
CA PHE A 72 15.47 10.53 -1.52
C PHE A 72 15.84 11.36 -0.30
N ASP A 73 17.08 11.25 0.17
CA ASP A 73 17.58 11.97 1.35
C ASP A 73 17.31 13.49 1.27
N TYR A 74 17.41 14.07 0.07
CA TYR A 74 17.14 15.51 -0.12
C TYR A 74 15.70 15.92 0.21
N GLN A 75 14.72 15.01 0.07
CA GLN A 75 13.32 15.29 0.40
C GLN A 75 13.13 15.34 1.91
N TYR A 76 13.83 14.48 2.65
CA TYR A 76 13.88 14.53 4.11
C TYR A 76 14.55 15.82 4.59
N GLU A 77 15.73 16.15 4.05
CA GLU A 77 16.43 17.38 4.42
C GLU A 77 15.63 18.65 4.10
N ALA A 78 14.95 18.69 2.95
CA ALA A 78 14.07 19.81 2.60
C ALA A 78 12.87 19.92 3.56
N ALA A 79 12.26 18.80 3.95
CA ALA A 79 11.17 18.79 4.91
C ALA A 79 11.63 19.17 6.33
N LYS A 80 12.84 18.75 6.73
CA LYS A 80 13.49 19.14 7.98
C LYS A 80 13.74 20.64 8.02
N TYR A 81 14.40 21.18 6.99
CA TYR A 81 14.67 22.62 6.89
C TYR A 81 13.39 23.46 6.94
N LEU A 82 12.33 23.02 6.24
CA LEU A 82 11.03 23.68 6.28
C LEU A 82 10.41 23.74 7.68
N GLN A 83 10.59 22.69 8.48
CA GLN A 83 10.11 22.64 9.87
C GLN A 83 10.90 23.61 10.75
N GLU A 84 12.22 23.62 10.62
CA GLU A 84 13.12 24.51 11.39
C GLU A 84 12.81 25.99 11.14
N ILE A 85 12.64 26.41 9.87
CA ILE A 85 12.32 27.82 9.56
C ILE A 85 10.93 28.24 10.05
N GLN A 86 10.05 27.27 10.32
CA GLN A 86 8.73 27.51 10.90
C GLN A 86 8.75 27.42 12.44
N GLY A 87 9.90 27.18 13.05
CA GLY A 87 10.08 27.10 14.50
C GLY A 87 9.65 25.76 15.11
N PHE A 88 9.50 24.71 14.30
CA PHE A 88 9.24 23.36 14.79
C PHE A 88 10.54 22.57 14.96
N ASP A 89 10.59 21.71 15.97
CA ASP A 89 11.64 20.71 16.13
C ASP A 89 11.35 19.52 15.18
N PRO A 90 12.22 19.24 14.18
CA PRO A 90 12.00 18.14 13.24
C PRO A 90 12.04 16.75 13.88
N LEU A 91 12.53 16.62 15.11
CA LEU A 91 12.54 15.37 15.87
C LEU A 91 11.21 15.10 16.60
N THR A 92 10.28 16.07 16.61
CA THR A 92 8.96 15.91 17.22
C THR A 92 7.86 15.79 16.18
N GLN A 93 6.68 15.38 16.63
CA GLN A 93 5.48 15.27 15.79
C GLN A 93 4.67 16.58 15.74
N ASP A 94 5.19 17.68 16.31
CA ASP A 94 4.40 18.90 16.51
C ASP A 94 4.05 19.58 15.21
N TYR A 95 4.95 19.55 14.22
CA TYR A 95 4.66 20.03 12.88
C TYR A 95 3.48 19.28 12.26
N ALA A 96 3.49 17.95 12.34
CA ALA A 96 2.42 17.13 11.78
C ALA A 96 1.08 17.40 12.47
N ARG A 97 1.07 17.51 13.81
CA ARG A 97 -0.14 17.86 14.59
C ARG A 97 -0.69 19.23 14.21
N ALA A 98 0.17 20.25 14.15
CA ALA A 98 -0.21 21.61 13.80
C ALA A 98 -0.76 21.73 12.36
N ARG A 99 -0.32 20.84 11.45
CA ARG A 99 -0.76 20.80 10.06
C ARG A 99 -1.88 19.78 9.79
N GLY A 100 -2.36 19.06 10.80
CA GLY A 100 -3.36 18.00 10.64
C GLY A 100 -2.89 16.84 9.76
N LEU A 101 -1.58 16.60 9.70
CA LEU A 101 -0.97 15.51 8.94
C LEU A 101 -1.05 14.18 9.72
N PRO A 102 -1.11 13.03 9.02
CA PRO A 102 -1.12 11.73 9.68
C PRO A 102 0.19 11.51 10.47
N LEU A 103 0.04 10.93 11.67
CA LEU A 103 1.17 10.48 12.47
C LEU A 103 1.53 9.06 12.05
N LEU A 104 2.81 8.85 11.71
CA LEU A 104 3.34 7.56 11.33
C LEU A 104 4.25 7.04 12.44
N GLU A 105 4.04 5.79 12.83
CA GLU A 105 4.95 5.05 13.70
C GLU A 105 5.73 4.07 12.83
N MET A 106 7.06 4.16 12.88
CA MET A 106 7.92 3.28 12.12
C MET A 106 8.23 2.04 12.95
N PHE A 107 7.57 0.94 12.64
CA PHE A 107 7.92 -0.36 13.19
C PHE A 107 9.17 -0.88 12.49
N SER A 108 10.25 -1.09 13.24
CA SER A 108 11.41 -1.79 12.71
C SER A 108 11.06 -3.26 12.49
N PRO A 109 11.39 -3.88 11.34
CA PRO A 109 11.19 -5.31 11.13
C PRO A 109 11.87 -6.21 12.17
N LEU A 110 12.86 -5.68 12.91
CA LEU A 110 13.65 -6.44 13.88
C LEU A 110 12.85 -6.87 15.12
N GLU A 111 11.75 -6.21 15.45
CA GLU A 111 11.01 -6.48 16.69
C GLU A 111 10.07 -7.70 16.58
N HIS A 112 9.80 -8.20 15.37
CA HIS A 112 8.97 -9.38 15.16
C HIS A 112 9.76 -10.69 14.99
N SER A 113 11.09 -10.65 15.04
CA SER A 113 11.95 -11.83 14.89
C SER A 113 12.58 -12.34 16.19
N LEU A 114 12.12 -11.93 17.37
CA LEU A 114 12.51 -12.57 18.62
C LEU A 114 11.49 -13.67 18.96
N PRO A 115 11.87 -14.97 18.90
CA PRO A 115 11.04 -16.00 19.50
C PRO A 115 10.93 -15.72 20.99
N ASN A 116 9.69 -15.77 21.50
CA ASN A 116 9.42 -15.80 22.93
C ASN A 116 10.33 -16.85 23.60
N GLY A 117 11.23 -16.37 24.45
CA GLY A 117 12.07 -17.21 25.30
C GLY A 117 13.55 -16.95 25.10
N MET A 118 14.06 -15.90 25.75
CA MET A 118 15.17 -15.99 26.71
C MET A 118 15.34 -14.63 27.38
N CYS A 119 14.93 -14.58 28.64
CA CYS A 119 15.15 -13.46 29.53
C CYS A 119 16.58 -13.57 30.11
N ASN A 120 17.28 -12.44 30.14
CA ASN A 120 18.48 -12.13 30.93
C ASN A 120 19.80 -12.74 30.47
N THR A 121 20.74 -11.91 30.04
CA THR A 121 21.87 -11.48 30.89
C THR A 121 22.84 -10.54 30.14
N LEU A 122 23.31 -9.52 30.88
CA LEU A 122 24.59 -8.82 30.72
C LEU A 122 24.72 -7.74 29.62
N PHE A 123 24.33 -6.52 29.96
CA PHE A 123 25.24 -5.38 29.78
C PHE A 123 25.46 -4.73 31.16
N ASP A 124 26.46 -5.23 31.89
CA ASP A 124 27.11 -4.46 32.94
C ASP A 124 28.26 -3.65 32.31
N ARG A 125 28.51 -2.52 32.95
CA ARG A 125 29.38 -1.38 32.67
C ARG A 125 30.76 -1.69 32.06
N GLY A 126 31.27 -0.72 31.30
CA GLY A 126 32.71 -0.58 31.09
C GLY A 126 33.08 0.62 30.21
N GLN A 127 33.62 1.67 30.81
CA GLN A 127 34.19 2.85 30.18
C GLN A 127 35.61 2.64 29.61
N ASN A 128 36.02 3.57 28.73
CA ASN A 128 37.39 4.01 28.36
C ASN A 128 38.25 2.96 27.63
N TYR A 129 38.95 3.25 26.54
CA TYR A 129 39.79 4.41 26.20
C TYR A 129 39.57 4.91 24.77
#